data_AF-N1QNR3-F1
#
_entry.id   AF-N1QNR3-F1
#
_cell.length_a   1.000
_cell.length_b   1.000
_cell.length_c   1.000
_cell.angle_alpha   90.00
_cell.angle_beta   90.00
_cell.angle_gamma   90.00
#
_symmetry.space_group_name_H-M   'P 1'
#
loop_
_entity.id
_entity.type
_entity.pdbx_description
1 polymer ?
#
loop_
_entity_poly.entity_id
_entity_poly.type
_entity_poly.pdbx_seq_one_letter_code
_entity_poly.pdbx_strand_id
1 'polypeptide(L)'
;MNSQLGARLAVANGGRVPHSNRESEAIHDNREAGEKRRPTIDDLDRPDPEHGYRDPTYPHHSVATPPGCMTPCIACAEQFRSASPSSSAFTTRRYDHMYTDEKARDEILQLKTTTDQNLDRVRTLLDKHGDVMAKLWLKKTDVQRRSIAQDAMPDMYPRRGFPLDEANAIHRPTPNGTIPDSMMNIRLANLRTSMEKYRKSLLVPYLDLDSLSQNPGELLAVLCRRTESPPSLWALFDNSQITFHFRERLIGTSYNPHCVVMHGRRYGQLVSWDEKAAHRMDIIGFPKALLVFQAQMVISNFLLKVSTTLAQQTNHPGSSGRAQLDILAAPGFTTDQSWIAQYDLHSLHCFKPSTLDWNEVIETLTSRLHSAEDQNWLFQTDPEFLRQSISQFEGAAVHGHLSPEDIRKCRLELVMRPSNRLHRWKNIVGEVERMLVVSKAAEGTITPGNPLPRMYETALSCLEDFLTVEYSTQCKHLYLACYMSKAFKWYFSKGD
;
A
#
# COMPACT_ATOMS: atom_id res chain seq x y z
N MET A 1 20.80 -38.13 10.38
CA MET A 1 20.72 -36.69 10.04
C MET A 1 19.70 -35.89 10.86
N ASN A 2 18.71 -36.51 11.51
CA ASN A 2 17.75 -35.80 12.39
C ASN A 2 18.16 -35.67 13.87
N SER A 3 19.32 -36.18 14.31
CA SER A 3 19.74 -36.14 15.73
C SER A 3 20.74 -35.03 16.07
N GLN A 4 21.28 -34.30 15.08
CA GLN A 4 22.25 -33.22 15.32
C GLN A 4 21.62 -31.81 15.41
N LEU A 5 20.34 -31.65 15.04
CA LEU A 5 19.63 -30.37 15.17
C LEU A 5 19.19 -30.10 16.62
N GLY A 6 18.82 -31.15 17.38
CA GLY A 6 18.39 -31.02 18.78
C GLY A 6 19.54 -30.72 19.76
N ALA A 7 20.73 -31.25 19.50
CA ALA A 7 21.89 -31.08 20.39
C ALA A 7 22.52 -29.66 20.32
N ARG A 8 22.34 -28.95 19.21
CA ARG A 8 22.85 -27.57 19.06
C ARG A 8 21.98 -26.50 19.71
N LEU A 9 20.71 -26.80 19.99
CA LEU A 9 19.79 -25.89 20.70
C LEU A 9 19.90 -26.00 22.24
N ALA A 10 20.36 -27.15 22.78
CA ALA A 10 20.43 -27.36 24.22
C ALA A 10 21.64 -26.69 24.91
N VAL A 11 22.71 -26.40 24.18
CA VAL A 11 23.94 -25.81 24.75
C VAL A 11 23.82 -24.28 24.92
N ALA A 12 22.92 -23.61 24.18
CA ALA A 12 22.74 -22.17 24.28
C ALA A 12 21.86 -21.72 25.46
N ASN A 13 21.08 -22.62 26.08
CA ASN A 13 20.09 -22.30 27.12
C ASN A 13 20.18 -23.20 28.37
N GLY A 14 21.39 -23.61 28.76
CA GLY A 14 21.60 -24.32 30.04
C GLY A 14 20.78 -25.60 30.22
N GLY A 15 20.42 -26.28 29.12
CA GLY A 15 19.70 -27.55 29.16
C GLY A 15 18.18 -27.49 29.39
N ARG A 16 17.49 -26.34 29.25
CA ARG A 16 16.01 -26.30 29.25
C ARG A 16 15.43 -26.04 27.88
N VAL A 17 14.56 -26.94 27.44
CA VAL A 17 13.70 -26.81 26.25
C VAL A 17 12.37 -26.18 26.70
N PRO A 18 11.94 -25.02 26.16
CA PRO A 18 10.67 -24.40 26.54
C PRO A 18 9.48 -25.24 26.06
N HIS A 19 8.47 -25.40 26.91
CA HIS A 19 7.32 -26.29 26.64
C HIS A 19 6.04 -25.58 26.20
N SER A 20 6.04 -24.26 25.96
CA SER A 20 4.88 -23.61 25.30
C SER A 20 5.20 -22.28 24.62
N ASN A 21 4.43 -21.94 23.58
CA ASN A 21 4.53 -20.70 22.80
C ASN A 21 4.41 -19.41 23.65
N ARG A 22 3.86 -19.51 24.85
CA ARG A 22 3.64 -18.37 25.77
C ARG A 22 4.93 -17.85 26.41
N GLU A 23 5.99 -18.66 26.47
CA GLU A 23 7.28 -18.24 27.04
C GLU A 23 8.17 -17.50 26.00
N SER A 24 7.90 -17.67 24.70
CA SER A 24 8.60 -16.92 23.63
C SER A 24 8.10 -15.48 23.49
N GLU A 25 6.86 -15.20 23.91
CA GLU A 25 6.24 -13.87 23.81
C GLU A 25 6.75 -12.91 24.90
N ALA A 26 7.15 -13.41 26.07
CA ALA A 26 7.51 -12.59 27.23
C ALA A 26 8.84 -11.82 27.12
N ILE A 27 9.69 -12.09 26.11
CA ILE A 27 10.94 -11.34 25.87
C ILE A 27 10.74 -10.16 24.90
N HIS A 28 9.57 -10.06 24.25
CA HIS A 28 9.29 -9.03 23.24
C HIS A 28 8.52 -7.80 23.72
N ASP A 29 8.07 -7.76 24.98
CA ASP A 29 7.05 -6.81 25.48
C ASP A 29 7.55 -5.46 25.99
N ASN A 30 8.81 -5.07 25.77
CA ASN A 30 9.31 -3.74 26.18
C ASN A 30 9.69 -2.81 25.00
N ARG A 31 8.90 -2.81 23.91
CA ARG A 31 9.14 -2.01 22.68
C ARG A 31 7.93 -1.17 22.20
N GLU A 32 7.04 -0.77 23.10
CA GLU A 32 5.72 -0.20 22.75
C GLU A 32 5.66 1.26 22.27
N ALA A 33 6.75 2.02 22.13
CA ALA A 33 6.63 3.46 21.83
C ALA A 33 6.58 3.85 20.33
N GLY A 34 6.56 2.91 19.37
CA GLY A 34 6.56 3.29 17.94
C GLY A 34 6.16 2.25 16.91
N GLU A 35 5.91 1.00 17.32
CA GLU A 35 5.41 -0.04 16.44
C GLU A 35 3.86 -0.01 16.40
N LYS A 36 3.26 0.81 15.54
CA LYS A 36 1.93 0.45 15.04
C LYS A 36 2.12 -0.68 14.02
N ARG A 37 2.13 -1.91 14.55
CA ARG A 37 2.09 -3.19 13.83
C ARG A 37 0.88 -3.23 12.89
N ARG A 38 0.87 -4.20 11.95
CA ARG A 38 -0.39 -4.61 11.30
C ARG A 38 -1.47 -4.73 12.39
N PRO A 39 -2.72 -4.28 12.13
CA PRO A 39 -3.78 -4.37 13.13
C PRO A 39 -3.83 -5.79 13.65
N THR A 40 -3.81 -5.94 14.96
CA THR A 40 -4.11 -7.22 15.58
C THR A 40 -5.60 -7.51 15.40
N ILE A 41 -5.99 -8.77 15.57
CA ILE A 41 -7.40 -9.15 15.47
C ILE A 41 -8.29 -8.40 16.50
N ASP A 42 -7.68 -7.94 17.59
CA ASP A 42 -8.32 -7.16 18.65
C ASP A 42 -8.52 -5.68 18.30
N ASP A 43 -7.77 -5.16 17.31
CA ASP A 43 -7.94 -3.80 16.79
C ASP A 43 -9.09 -3.70 15.77
N LEU A 44 -9.68 -4.83 15.39
CA LEU A 44 -10.64 -4.92 14.29
C LEU A 44 -12.09 -4.98 14.77
N ASP A 45 -12.96 -4.52 13.88
CA ASP A 45 -14.41 -4.66 13.97
C ASP A 45 -14.79 -6.15 14.16
N ARG A 46 -15.47 -6.46 15.28
CA ARG A 46 -15.89 -7.82 15.62
C ARG A 46 -17.22 -8.18 14.93
N PRO A 47 -17.35 -9.40 14.40
CA PRO A 47 -18.61 -9.85 13.82
C PRO A 47 -19.66 -10.08 14.90
N ASP A 48 -20.92 -9.98 14.50
CA ASP A 48 -22.04 -10.56 15.21
C ASP A 48 -21.92 -12.11 15.18
N PRO A 49 -22.07 -12.81 16.32
CA PRO A 49 -21.92 -14.26 16.36
C PRO A 49 -22.94 -15.04 15.51
N GLU A 50 -24.10 -14.45 15.19
CA GLU A 50 -25.17 -15.09 14.43
C GLU A 50 -25.24 -14.59 12.98
N HIS A 51 -24.91 -13.31 12.77
CA HIS A 51 -25.11 -12.63 11.49
C HIS A 51 -23.82 -12.10 10.84
N GLY A 52 -22.66 -12.38 11.43
CA GLY A 52 -21.36 -12.00 10.89
C GLY A 52 -21.22 -10.48 10.80
N TYR A 53 -20.90 -9.99 9.61
CA TYR A 53 -20.78 -8.56 9.32
C TYR A 53 -22.05 -7.96 8.69
N ARG A 54 -23.20 -8.63 8.85
CA ARG A 54 -24.47 -8.05 8.44
C ARG A 54 -24.75 -6.79 9.25
N ASP A 55 -25.04 -5.68 8.57
CA ASP A 55 -25.49 -4.47 9.27
C ASP A 55 -26.91 -4.70 9.85
N PRO A 56 -27.10 -4.55 11.18
CA PRO A 56 -28.39 -4.81 11.84
C PRO A 56 -29.46 -3.77 11.46
N THR A 57 -29.05 -2.63 10.91
CA THR A 57 -29.96 -1.57 10.44
C THR A 57 -30.35 -1.72 8.98
N TYR A 58 -29.89 -2.78 8.29
CA TYR A 58 -30.21 -3.02 6.89
C TYR A 58 -31.71 -3.33 6.69
N PRO A 59 -32.48 -2.45 6.03
CA PRO A 59 -33.95 -2.52 6.04
C PRO A 59 -34.53 -3.38 4.90
N HIS A 60 -33.70 -3.81 3.95
CA HIS A 60 -34.16 -4.48 2.74
C HIS A 60 -34.10 -6.00 2.88
N HIS A 61 -35.02 -6.68 2.21
CA HIS A 61 -34.86 -8.10 1.93
C HIS A 61 -33.73 -8.29 0.92
N SER A 62 -32.81 -9.21 1.20
CA SER A 62 -31.74 -9.58 0.29
C SER A 62 -31.65 -11.10 0.19
N VAL A 63 -31.32 -11.58 -1.01
CA VAL A 63 -31.10 -13.02 -1.26
C VAL A 63 -29.68 -13.48 -0.90
N ALA A 64 -28.79 -12.56 -0.54
CA ALA A 64 -27.45 -12.92 -0.09
C ALA A 64 -27.47 -13.60 1.27
N THR A 65 -26.52 -14.51 1.45
CA THR A 65 -26.14 -15.02 2.77
C THR A 65 -25.57 -13.88 3.63
N PRO A 66 -25.70 -13.95 4.97
CA PRO A 66 -25.02 -13.01 5.86
C PRO A 66 -23.51 -12.97 5.54
N PRO A 67 -22.93 -11.77 5.33
CA PRO A 67 -21.54 -11.68 4.93
C PRO A 67 -20.59 -11.89 6.10
N GLY A 68 -19.46 -12.53 5.81
CA GLY A 68 -18.32 -12.64 6.70
C GLY A 68 -18.38 -13.80 7.69
N CYS A 69 -17.21 -14.09 8.28
CA CYS A 69 -17.07 -15.10 9.32
C CYS A 69 -17.81 -14.70 10.60
N MET A 70 -18.34 -15.70 11.32
CA MET A 70 -18.96 -15.51 12.65
C MET A 70 -17.93 -15.33 13.78
N THR A 71 -16.67 -15.64 13.49
CA THR A 71 -15.53 -15.40 14.39
C THR A 71 -14.70 -14.23 13.87
N PRO A 72 -13.97 -13.51 14.75
CA PRO A 72 -13.06 -12.45 14.33
C PRO A 72 -12.19 -12.90 13.15
N CYS A 73 -12.19 -12.13 12.07
CA CYS A 73 -11.50 -12.47 10.83
C CYS A 73 -10.99 -11.19 10.17
N ILE A 74 -9.67 -11.12 9.98
CA ILE A 74 -9.00 -9.95 9.38
C ILE A 74 -9.54 -9.68 7.98
N ALA A 75 -9.64 -10.72 7.14
CA ALA A 75 -10.13 -10.59 5.77
C ALA A 75 -11.56 -10.03 5.71
N CYS A 76 -12.45 -10.45 6.61
CA CYS A 76 -13.83 -9.97 6.64
C CYS A 76 -13.95 -8.55 7.19
N ALA A 77 -13.24 -8.23 8.28
CA ALA A 77 -13.20 -6.88 8.87
C ALA A 77 -12.62 -5.84 7.90
N GLU A 78 -11.75 -6.26 6.98
CA GLU A 78 -11.23 -5.39 5.95
C GLU A 78 -12.20 -5.13 4.80
N GLN A 79 -13.31 -5.88 4.69
CA GLN A 79 -14.29 -5.77 3.59
C GLN A 79 -15.63 -5.18 4.04
N PHE A 80 -15.99 -5.40 5.30
CA PHE A 80 -17.22 -4.92 5.92
C PHE A 80 -16.92 -4.24 7.25
N ARG A 81 -17.67 -3.19 7.56
CA ARG A 81 -17.71 -2.54 8.88
C ARG A 81 -18.70 -3.27 9.77
N SER A 82 -18.30 -3.54 11.02
CA SER A 82 -19.24 -4.01 12.03
C SER A 82 -20.08 -2.86 12.59
N ALA A 83 -21.25 -3.20 13.12
CA ALA A 83 -22.08 -2.26 13.86
C ALA A 83 -21.50 -1.86 15.22
N SER A 84 -20.59 -2.67 15.77
CA SER A 84 -19.91 -2.37 17.02
C SER A 84 -18.87 -1.26 16.79
N PRO A 85 -18.81 -0.23 17.65
CA PRO A 85 -17.73 0.74 17.57
C PRO A 85 -16.39 0.05 17.85
N SER A 86 -15.44 0.14 16.91
CA SER A 86 -14.04 -0.24 17.17
C SER A 86 -13.37 0.76 18.11
N SER A 87 -12.25 0.35 18.70
CA SER A 87 -11.42 1.11 19.63
C SER A 87 -10.71 2.32 19.01
N SER A 88 -10.76 2.50 17.68
CA SER A 88 -10.14 3.64 16.99
C SER A 88 -10.89 4.95 17.26
N ALA A 89 -10.16 6.06 17.41
CA ALA A 89 -10.75 7.39 17.66
C ALA A 89 -11.62 7.93 16.50
N PHE A 90 -11.64 7.23 15.36
CA PHE A 90 -12.33 7.64 14.13
C PHE A 90 -13.69 6.94 13.91
N THR A 91 -14.18 6.14 14.86
CA THR A 91 -15.07 5.00 14.58
C THR A 91 -16.56 5.27 14.45
N THR A 92 -17.04 6.51 14.57
CA THR A 92 -18.49 6.78 14.58
C THR A 92 -19.16 6.79 13.19
N ARG A 93 -18.42 6.73 12.08
CA ARG A 93 -19.02 6.81 10.73
C ARG A 93 -19.66 5.47 10.32
N ARG A 94 -20.99 5.46 10.22
CA ARG A 94 -21.78 4.34 9.66
C ARG A 94 -21.76 4.36 8.13
N TYR A 95 -22.41 3.38 7.50
CA TYR A 95 -22.69 3.45 6.08
C TYR A 95 -23.61 4.62 5.77
N ASP A 96 -23.32 5.35 4.69
CA ASP A 96 -24.07 6.54 4.28
C ASP A 96 -25.45 6.14 3.72
N HIS A 97 -25.53 4.98 3.05
CA HIS A 97 -26.76 4.43 2.46
C HIS A 97 -26.82 2.90 2.55
N MET A 98 -28.04 2.36 2.55
CA MET A 98 -28.34 0.93 2.42
C MET A 98 -28.99 0.70 1.05
N TYR A 99 -28.42 -0.17 0.23
CA TYR A 99 -28.94 -0.45 -1.12
C TYR A 99 -29.67 -1.79 -1.19
N THR A 100 -30.76 -1.83 -1.96
CA THR A 100 -31.34 -3.11 -2.42
C THR A 100 -30.36 -3.83 -3.35
N ASP A 101 -30.58 -5.12 -3.60
CA ASP A 101 -29.72 -5.92 -4.46
C ASP A 101 -29.69 -5.40 -5.90
N GLU A 102 -30.84 -4.92 -6.41
CA GLU A 102 -30.97 -4.31 -7.72
C GLU A 102 -30.18 -3.01 -7.79
N LYS A 103 -30.38 -2.11 -6.82
CA LYS A 103 -29.68 -0.83 -6.81
C LYS A 103 -28.16 -0.99 -6.65
N ALA A 104 -27.73 -1.95 -5.83
CA ALA A 104 -26.31 -2.30 -5.68
C ALA A 104 -25.71 -2.79 -7.01
N ARG A 105 -26.41 -3.68 -7.73
CA ARG A 105 -26.00 -4.18 -9.04
C ARG A 105 -25.91 -3.05 -10.07
N ASP A 106 -26.93 -2.20 -10.13
CA ASP A 106 -27.01 -1.10 -11.09
C ASP A 106 -25.90 -0.07 -10.86
N GLU A 107 -25.59 0.23 -9.59
CA GLU A 107 -24.52 1.17 -9.24
C GLU A 107 -23.15 0.67 -9.71
N ILE A 108 -22.81 -0.60 -9.43
CA ILE A 108 -21.54 -1.20 -9.90
C ILE A 108 -21.49 -1.24 -11.43
N LEU A 109 -22.59 -1.63 -12.08
CA LEU A 109 -22.67 -1.69 -13.53
C LEU A 109 -22.49 -0.31 -14.17
N GLN A 110 -23.11 0.72 -13.60
CA GLN A 110 -22.98 2.10 -14.07
C GLN A 110 -21.54 2.61 -13.94
N LEU A 111 -20.92 2.42 -12.77
CA LEU A 111 -19.52 2.83 -12.52
C LEU A 111 -18.56 2.12 -13.48
N LYS A 112 -18.71 0.81 -13.65
CA LYS A 112 -17.93 0.00 -14.58
C LYS A 112 -18.08 0.49 -16.02
N THR A 113 -19.32 0.60 -16.50
CA THR A 113 -19.61 0.98 -17.89
C THR A 113 -19.08 2.38 -18.20
N THR A 114 -19.28 3.33 -17.28
CA THR A 114 -18.77 4.70 -17.43
C THR A 114 -17.24 4.73 -17.46
N THR A 115 -16.59 3.94 -16.61
CA THR A 115 -15.13 3.81 -16.58
C THR A 115 -14.60 3.29 -17.92
N ASP A 116 -15.17 2.19 -18.41
CA ASP A 116 -14.75 1.59 -19.69
C ASP A 116 -14.94 2.58 -20.86
N GLN A 117 -16.09 3.26 -20.93
CA GLN A 117 -16.36 4.29 -21.93
C GLN A 117 -15.38 5.46 -21.87
N ASN A 118 -15.05 5.93 -20.66
CA ASN A 118 -14.06 7.00 -20.49
C ASN A 118 -12.68 6.56 -21.01
N LEU A 119 -12.24 5.36 -20.65
CA LEU A 119 -10.94 4.84 -21.07
C LEU A 119 -10.89 4.59 -22.58
N ASP A 120 -11.97 4.11 -23.21
CA ASP A 120 -12.04 3.96 -24.68
C ASP A 120 -11.93 5.30 -25.40
N ARG A 121 -12.57 6.34 -24.87
CA ARG A 121 -12.44 7.70 -25.41
C ARG A 121 -11.03 8.24 -25.25
N VAL A 122 -10.38 7.98 -24.12
CA VAL A 122 -8.97 8.34 -23.91
C VAL A 122 -8.07 7.60 -24.90
N ARG A 123 -8.25 6.29 -25.09
CA ARG A 123 -7.51 5.50 -26.11
C ARG A 123 -7.64 6.12 -27.49
N THR A 124 -8.86 6.46 -27.90
CA THR A 124 -9.13 7.12 -29.19
C THR A 124 -8.40 8.46 -29.32
N LEU A 125 -8.37 9.26 -28.25
CA LEU A 125 -7.62 10.53 -28.22
C LEU A 125 -6.11 10.29 -28.33
N LEU A 126 -5.57 9.29 -27.62
CA LEU A 126 -4.16 8.95 -27.65
C LEU A 126 -3.74 8.40 -29.01
N ASP A 127 -4.50 7.50 -29.62
CA ASP A 127 -4.19 6.95 -30.94
C ASP A 127 -4.13 8.04 -32.02
N LYS A 128 -4.95 9.09 -31.86
CA LYS A 128 -5.00 10.22 -32.79
C LYS A 128 -3.97 11.32 -32.49
N HIS A 129 -3.78 11.66 -31.22
CA HIS A 129 -3.07 12.87 -30.78
C HIS A 129 -1.97 12.64 -29.73
N GLY A 130 -1.68 11.40 -29.36
CA GLY A 130 -0.82 11.03 -28.23
C GLY A 130 0.57 11.68 -28.25
N ASP A 131 1.23 11.69 -29.40
CA ASP A 131 2.57 12.28 -29.56
C ASP A 131 2.56 13.80 -29.33
N VAL A 132 1.53 14.48 -29.84
CA VAL A 132 1.36 15.93 -29.65
C VAL A 132 0.99 16.24 -28.22
N MET A 133 0.09 15.47 -27.63
CA MET A 133 -0.33 15.64 -26.24
C MET A 133 0.86 15.48 -25.29
N ALA A 134 1.69 14.45 -25.48
CA ALA A 134 2.90 14.23 -24.71
C ALA A 134 3.87 15.42 -24.82
N LYS A 135 4.14 15.86 -26.05
CA LYS A 135 5.02 17.01 -26.31
C LYS A 135 4.48 18.30 -25.70
N LEU A 136 3.18 18.55 -25.78
CA LEU A 136 2.53 19.71 -25.16
C LEU A 136 2.63 19.66 -23.64
N TRP A 137 2.36 18.50 -23.04
CA TRP A 137 2.43 18.31 -21.59
C TRP A 137 3.84 18.52 -21.04
N LEU A 138 4.85 17.92 -21.67
CA LEU A 138 6.25 18.05 -21.27
C LEU A 138 6.75 19.49 -21.38
N LYS A 139 6.24 20.27 -22.35
CA LYS A 139 6.62 21.69 -22.53
C LYS A 139 5.96 22.66 -21.55
N LYS A 140 4.87 22.26 -20.87
CA LYS A 140 4.17 23.14 -19.92
C LYS A 140 5.05 23.42 -18.71
N THR A 141 4.80 24.55 -18.04
CA THR A 141 5.39 24.82 -16.72
C THR A 141 4.62 24.10 -15.62
N ASP A 142 5.21 23.98 -14.42
CA ASP A 142 4.53 23.39 -13.26
C ASP A 142 3.20 24.09 -12.96
N VAL A 143 3.16 25.43 -13.06
CA VAL A 143 1.94 26.22 -12.85
C VAL A 143 0.85 25.87 -13.88
N GLN A 144 1.22 25.71 -15.15
CA GLN A 144 0.28 25.34 -16.21
C GLN A 144 -0.22 23.91 -16.05
N ARG A 145 0.67 22.97 -15.70
CA ARG A 145 0.31 21.58 -15.40
C ARG A 145 -0.64 21.50 -14.21
N ARG A 146 -0.34 22.22 -13.13
CA ARG A 146 -1.18 22.32 -11.95
C ARG A 146 -2.58 22.84 -12.29
N SER A 147 -2.67 23.90 -13.09
CA SER A 147 -3.97 24.45 -13.53
C SER A 147 -4.80 23.41 -14.26
N ILE A 148 -4.21 22.71 -15.25
CA ILE A 148 -4.94 21.67 -16.01
C ILE A 148 -5.40 20.52 -15.10
N ALA A 149 -4.55 20.07 -14.18
CA ALA A 149 -4.90 19.00 -13.24
C ALA A 149 -6.03 19.43 -12.30
N GLN A 150 -5.97 20.66 -11.77
CA GLN A 150 -6.99 21.25 -10.91
C GLN A 150 -8.31 21.46 -11.67
N ASP A 151 -8.28 21.91 -12.92
CA ASP A 151 -9.49 22.07 -13.73
C ASP A 151 -10.16 20.71 -14.01
N ALA A 152 -9.37 19.65 -14.20
CA ALA A 152 -9.88 18.30 -14.39
C ALA A 152 -10.48 17.71 -13.09
N MET A 153 -9.84 17.95 -11.95
CA MET A 153 -10.28 17.51 -10.61
C MET A 153 -10.12 18.66 -9.59
N PRO A 154 -11.17 19.51 -9.42
CA PRO A 154 -11.08 20.70 -8.57
C PRO A 154 -10.77 20.40 -7.09
N ASP A 155 -11.21 19.24 -6.62
CA ASP A 155 -11.05 18.68 -5.28
C ASP A 155 -9.83 17.75 -5.14
N MET A 156 -8.84 17.86 -6.02
CA MET A 156 -7.55 17.19 -5.87
C MET A 156 -6.76 17.83 -4.72
N TYR A 157 -6.13 17.00 -3.88
CA TYR A 157 -5.37 17.49 -2.74
C TYR A 157 -4.07 18.20 -3.22
N PRO A 158 -3.70 19.33 -2.60
CA PRO A 158 -2.64 20.18 -3.14
C PRO A 158 -1.21 19.71 -2.89
N ARG A 159 -0.96 18.81 -1.94
CA ARG A 159 0.40 18.41 -1.50
C ARG A 159 0.60 16.90 -1.44
N ARG A 160 1.84 16.45 -1.52
CA ARG A 160 2.22 15.05 -1.25
C ARG A 160 1.89 14.65 0.19
N GLY A 161 1.68 13.35 0.42
CA GLY A 161 1.53 12.79 1.77
C GLY A 161 0.08 12.74 2.30
N PHE A 162 -0.91 13.16 1.52
CA PHE A 162 -2.31 12.98 1.87
C PHE A 162 -2.73 11.50 1.81
N PRO A 163 -3.59 11.03 2.73
CA PRO A 163 -4.14 11.73 3.89
C PRO A 163 -3.31 11.57 5.18
N LEU A 164 -2.18 10.87 5.12
CA LEU A 164 -1.39 10.55 6.31
C LEU A 164 -0.89 11.81 7.02
N ASP A 165 -0.52 12.85 6.29
CA ASP A 165 -0.11 14.15 6.85
C ASP A 165 -1.22 14.83 7.67
N GLU A 166 -2.47 14.78 7.18
CA GLU A 166 -3.64 15.34 7.87
C GLU A 166 -3.99 14.51 9.11
N ALA A 167 -3.94 13.17 8.97
CA ALA A 167 -4.16 12.26 10.10
C ALA A 167 -3.11 12.45 11.19
N ASN A 168 -1.83 12.59 10.83
CA ASN A 168 -0.74 12.85 11.79
C ASN A 168 -0.84 14.24 12.43
N ALA A 169 -1.41 15.22 11.74
CA ALA A 169 -1.59 16.57 12.29
C ALA A 169 -2.47 16.58 13.55
N ILE A 170 -3.41 15.64 13.69
CA ILE A 170 -4.28 15.59 14.88
C ILE A 170 -3.50 15.25 16.15
N HIS A 171 -2.44 14.45 16.02
CA HIS A 171 -1.61 13.96 17.13
C HIS A 171 -0.43 14.88 17.43
N ARG A 172 -0.26 16.00 16.71
CA ARG A 172 0.83 16.93 16.99
C ARG A 172 0.67 17.51 18.40
N PRO A 173 1.69 17.38 19.28
CA PRO A 173 1.63 17.93 20.62
C PRO A 173 1.45 19.44 20.57
N THR A 174 0.79 19.98 21.59
CA THR A 174 0.77 21.43 21.83
C THR A 174 2.10 21.87 22.45
N PRO A 175 2.42 23.16 22.50
CA PRO A 175 3.58 23.65 23.27
C PRO A 175 3.61 23.16 24.72
N ASN A 176 2.46 22.80 25.29
CA ASN A 176 2.34 22.30 26.66
C ASN A 176 2.38 20.75 26.75
N GLY A 177 2.78 20.06 25.69
CA GLY A 177 2.98 18.60 25.66
C GLY A 177 1.72 17.72 25.73
N THR A 178 0.55 18.30 26.00
CA THR A 178 -0.73 17.58 26.14
C THR A 178 -1.80 18.14 25.19
N ILE A 179 -2.71 17.29 24.72
CA ILE A 179 -3.83 17.68 23.87
C ILE A 179 -5.11 17.57 24.71
N PRO A 180 -5.72 18.69 25.15
CA PRO A 180 -7.04 18.69 25.77
C PRO A 180 -8.09 17.97 24.89
N ASP A 181 -9.00 17.21 25.52
CA ASP A 181 -10.06 16.45 24.83
C ASP A 181 -10.93 17.33 23.92
N SER A 182 -11.23 18.56 24.34
CA SER A 182 -11.99 19.52 23.54
C SER A 182 -11.28 19.87 22.22
N MET A 183 -9.95 20.01 22.26
CA MET A 183 -9.15 20.26 21.07
C MET A 183 -9.00 19.00 20.20
N MET A 184 -8.89 17.82 20.81
CA MET A 184 -8.92 16.56 20.06
C MET A 184 -10.22 16.42 19.26
N ASN A 185 -11.38 16.69 19.88
CA ASN A 185 -12.68 16.66 19.20
C ASN A 185 -12.77 17.65 18.04
N ILE A 186 -12.27 18.88 18.22
CA ILE A 186 -12.20 19.89 17.14
C ILE A 186 -11.30 19.40 15.99
N ARG A 187 -10.11 18.85 16.31
CA ARG A 187 -9.18 18.32 15.31
C ARG A 187 -9.80 17.17 14.52
N LEU A 188 -10.51 16.25 15.19
CA LEU A 188 -11.24 15.15 14.54
C LEU A 188 -12.37 15.66 13.65
N ALA A 189 -13.12 16.68 14.07
CA ALA A 189 -14.15 17.30 13.25
C ALA A 189 -13.56 17.97 12.00
N ASN A 190 -12.46 18.71 12.15
CA ASN A 190 -11.75 19.33 11.03
C ASN A 190 -11.19 18.30 10.05
N LEU A 191 -10.63 17.20 10.59
CA LEU A 191 -10.16 16.09 9.77
C LEU A 191 -11.30 15.52 8.93
N ARG A 192 -12.46 15.24 9.52
CA ARG A 192 -13.64 14.72 8.79
C ARG A 192 -14.07 15.67 7.67
N THR A 193 -14.14 16.97 7.95
CA THR A 193 -14.46 17.99 6.94
C THR A 193 -13.42 18.00 5.81
N SER A 194 -12.13 17.87 6.13
CA SER A 194 -11.06 17.77 5.15
C SER A 194 -11.18 16.49 4.29
N MET A 195 -11.44 15.35 4.93
CA MET A 195 -11.64 14.06 4.26
C MET A 195 -12.83 14.06 3.32
N GLU A 196 -13.94 14.70 3.69
CA GLU A 196 -15.10 14.83 2.82
C GLU A 196 -14.83 15.79 1.66
N LYS A 197 -14.16 16.93 1.92
CA LYS A 197 -13.74 17.89 0.89
C LYS A 197 -12.85 17.24 -0.16
N TYR A 198 -11.90 16.40 0.27
CA TYR A 198 -10.93 15.75 -0.60
C TYR A 198 -11.23 14.25 -0.81
N ARG A 199 -12.52 13.88 -0.79
CA ARG A 199 -12.96 12.47 -0.91
C ARG A 199 -12.36 11.76 -2.13
N LYS A 200 -12.27 12.43 -3.29
CA LYS A 200 -11.65 11.83 -4.49
C LYS A 200 -10.18 11.54 -4.29
N SER A 201 -9.46 12.40 -3.57
CA SER A 201 -8.06 12.17 -3.21
C SER A 201 -7.90 11.01 -2.23
N LEU A 202 -8.93 10.63 -1.45
CA LEU A 202 -8.91 9.39 -0.67
C LEU A 202 -9.10 8.12 -1.51
N LEU A 203 -9.75 8.24 -2.66
CA LEU A 203 -9.92 7.13 -3.59
C LEU A 203 -8.66 6.88 -4.42
N VAL A 204 -7.90 7.96 -4.70
CA VAL A 204 -6.65 7.92 -5.48
C VAL A 204 -5.54 8.70 -4.76
N PRO A 205 -5.07 8.25 -3.57
CA PRO A 205 -4.16 9.01 -2.71
C PRO A 205 -2.76 9.23 -3.30
N TYR A 206 -2.44 8.52 -4.37
CA TYR A 206 -1.20 8.69 -5.12
C TYR A 206 -1.27 9.80 -6.20
N LEU A 207 -2.44 10.43 -6.41
CA LEU A 207 -2.60 11.58 -7.31
C LEU A 207 -2.78 12.87 -6.51
N ASP A 208 -1.79 13.75 -6.59
CA ASP A 208 -1.83 15.07 -5.99
C ASP A 208 -1.24 16.14 -6.92
N LEU A 209 -1.57 17.41 -6.65
CA LEU A 209 -1.18 18.52 -7.51
C LEU A 209 0.33 18.80 -7.50
N ASP A 210 1.07 18.45 -6.44
CA ASP A 210 2.52 18.67 -6.39
C ASP A 210 3.25 17.61 -7.21
N SER A 211 2.84 16.35 -7.10
CA SER A 211 3.41 15.22 -7.87
C SER A 211 3.17 15.40 -9.37
N LEU A 212 1.91 15.64 -9.78
CA LEU A 212 1.56 15.81 -11.19
C LEU A 212 2.12 17.09 -11.83
N SER A 213 2.35 18.15 -11.04
CA SER A 213 2.88 19.40 -11.59
C SER A 213 4.40 19.41 -11.71
N GLN A 214 5.12 18.84 -10.73
CA GLN A 214 6.59 18.84 -10.69
C GLN A 214 7.20 17.71 -11.51
N ASN A 215 6.51 16.57 -11.62
CA ASN A 215 6.96 15.42 -12.40
C ASN A 215 6.01 15.18 -13.60
N PRO A 216 6.29 15.76 -14.77
CA PRO A 216 5.42 15.59 -15.93
C PRO A 216 5.34 14.13 -16.42
N GLY A 217 6.31 13.27 -16.07
CA GLY A 217 6.30 11.85 -16.43
C GLY A 217 5.17 11.08 -15.76
N GLU A 218 4.76 11.45 -14.54
CA GLU A 218 3.75 10.71 -13.78
C GLU A 218 2.38 10.71 -14.44
N LEU A 219 1.91 11.87 -14.93
CA LEU A 219 0.63 11.93 -15.63
C LEU A 219 0.65 11.03 -16.87
N LEU A 220 1.74 11.11 -17.66
CA LEU A 220 1.86 10.34 -18.89
C LEU A 220 1.94 8.83 -18.59
N ALA A 221 2.64 8.45 -17.52
CA ALA A 221 2.71 7.07 -17.06
C ALA A 221 1.32 6.55 -16.68
N VAL A 222 0.60 7.25 -15.81
CA VAL A 222 -0.76 6.88 -15.41
C VAL A 222 -1.68 6.77 -16.64
N LEU A 223 -1.59 7.74 -17.55
CA LEU A 223 -2.38 7.79 -18.77
C LEU A 223 -2.16 6.56 -19.67
N CYS A 224 -0.91 6.17 -19.91
CA CYS A 224 -0.58 4.99 -20.71
C CYS A 224 -0.99 3.71 -19.98
N ARG A 225 -0.60 3.54 -18.71
CA ARG A 225 -0.83 2.28 -17.98
C ARG A 225 -2.31 1.99 -17.72
N ARG A 226 -3.11 3.01 -17.43
CA ARG A 226 -4.56 2.85 -17.24
C ARG A 226 -5.32 2.60 -18.54
N THR A 227 -4.75 2.95 -19.70
CA THR A 227 -5.38 2.67 -21.00
C THR A 227 -4.91 1.34 -21.61
N GLU A 228 -3.70 0.88 -21.31
CA GLU A 228 -3.15 -0.40 -21.77
C GLU A 228 -3.85 -1.63 -21.17
N SER A 229 -4.35 -1.53 -19.95
CA SER A 229 -4.91 -2.67 -19.20
C SER A 229 -6.38 -2.43 -18.80
N PRO A 230 -7.23 -3.47 -18.77
CA PRO A 230 -8.60 -3.33 -18.32
C PRO A 230 -8.66 -3.02 -16.81
N PRO A 231 -9.71 -2.34 -16.32
CA PRO A 231 -9.86 -1.99 -14.90
C PRO A 231 -9.80 -3.20 -13.94
N SER A 232 -10.20 -4.39 -14.40
CA SER A 232 -10.14 -5.61 -13.60
C SER A 232 -8.72 -6.01 -13.18
N LEU A 233 -7.69 -5.70 -13.98
CA LEU A 233 -6.30 -5.96 -13.60
C LEU A 233 -5.78 -4.98 -12.54
N TRP A 234 -6.42 -3.82 -12.40
CA TRP A 234 -6.08 -2.81 -11.41
C TRP A 234 -6.84 -2.96 -10.09
N ALA A 235 -7.87 -3.80 -10.04
CA ALA A 235 -8.82 -3.87 -8.94
C ALA A 235 -8.17 -4.11 -7.58
N LEU A 236 -7.15 -4.99 -7.50
CA LEU A 236 -6.44 -5.27 -6.25
C LEU A 236 -5.51 -4.11 -5.83
N PHE A 237 -4.86 -3.45 -6.79
CA PHE A 237 -4.09 -2.24 -6.53
C PHE A 237 -4.99 -1.12 -6.00
N ASP A 238 -6.11 -0.86 -6.68
CA ASP A 238 -7.06 0.17 -6.27
C ASP A 238 -7.65 -0.16 -4.88
N ASN A 239 -7.93 -1.43 -4.60
CA ASN A 239 -8.35 -1.90 -3.27
C ASN A 239 -7.27 -1.67 -2.19
N SER A 240 -5.99 -1.89 -2.51
CA SER A 240 -4.90 -1.68 -1.53
C SER A 240 -4.77 -0.21 -1.15
N GLN A 241 -4.97 0.71 -2.10
CA GLN A 241 -4.93 2.17 -1.84
C GLN A 241 -6.05 2.61 -0.88
N ILE A 242 -7.21 1.96 -0.93
CA ILE A 242 -8.40 2.35 -0.14
C ILE A 242 -8.42 1.69 1.24
N THR A 243 -7.69 0.59 1.44
CA THR A 243 -7.83 -0.28 2.62
C THR A 243 -7.66 0.47 3.94
N PHE A 244 -6.64 1.31 4.07
CA PHE A 244 -6.44 2.13 5.27
C PHE A 244 -7.62 3.08 5.52
N HIS A 245 -8.07 3.80 4.49
CA HIS A 245 -9.16 4.79 4.62
C HIS A 245 -10.51 4.14 4.92
N PHE A 246 -10.74 2.94 4.37
CA PHE A 246 -11.95 2.17 4.65
C PHE A 246 -11.97 1.70 6.11
N ARG A 247 -10.85 1.11 6.58
CA ARG A 247 -10.69 0.57 7.93
C ARG A 247 -10.81 1.65 8.99
N GLU A 248 -10.11 2.76 8.81
CA GLU A 248 -10.18 3.92 9.73
C GLU A 248 -11.48 4.74 9.56
N ARG A 249 -12.44 4.26 8.73
CA ARG A 249 -13.73 4.90 8.47
C ARG A 249 -13.63 6.37 8.00
N LEU A 250 -12.50 6.73 7.38
CA LEU A 250 -12.22 8.08 6.88
C LEU A 250 -13.04 8.39 5.62
N ILE A 251 -13.33 7.37 4.80
CA ILE A 251 -14.14 7.49 3.59
C ILE A 251 -15.55 6.93 3.81
N GLY A 252 -16.57 7.66 3.39
CA GLY A 252 -17.96 7.19 3.41
C GLY A 252 -18.25 6.15 2.34
N THR A 253 -19.16 5.22 2.59
CA THR A 253 -19.57 4.21 1.62
C THR A 253 -20.98 3.70 1.94
N SER A 254 -21.53 2.88 1.05
CA SER A 254 -22.86 2.29 1.16
C SER A 254 -22.80 0.80 1.40
N TYR A 255 -23.88 0.22 1.93
CA TYR A 255 -23.93 -1.19 2.28
C TYR A 255 -24.97 -1.97 1.49
N ASN A 256 -24.57 -3.17 1.11
CA ASN A 256 -25.38 -4.28 0.65
C ASN A 256 -24.66 -5.57 1.12
N PRO A 257 -25.38 -6.64 1.51
CA PRO A 257 -24.75 -7.87 2.03
C PRO A 257 -23.99 -8.70 0.98
N HIS A 258 -24.14 -8.41 -0.30
CA HIS A 258 -23.40 -9.11 -1.35
C HIS A 258 -21.91 -8.77 -1.37
N CYS A 259 -21.17 -9.57 -2.13
CA CYS A 259 -19.83 -9.29 -2.60
C CYS A 259 -19.84 -9.02 -4.11
N VAL A 260 -18.74 -8.49 -4.63
CA VAL A 260 -18.53 -8.21 -6.04
C VAL A 260 -17.31 -8.99 -6.53
N VAL A 261 -17.44 -9.65 -7.68
CA VAL A 261 -16.32 -10.37 -8.32
C VAL A 261 -15.30 -9.37 -8.86
N MET A 262 -14.02 -9.55 -8.51
CA MET A 262 -12.95 -8.59 -8.77
C MET A 262 -11.99 -9.00 -9.90
N HIS A 263 -12.30 -10.06 -10.65
CA HIS A 263 -11.44 -10.57 -11.71
C HIS A 263 -12.20 -11.07 -12.95
N GLY A 264 -11.46 -11.19 -14.06
CA GLY A 264 -11.90 -11.85 -15.28
C GLY A 264 -13.16 -11.25 -15.93
N ARG A 265 -13.88 -12.08 -16.68
CA ARG A 265 -15.10 -11.66 -17.43
C ARG A 265 -16.27 -11.32 -16.51
N ARG A 266 -16.25 -11.83 -15.28
CA ARG A 266 -17.28 -11.61 -14.26
C ARG A 266 -17.01 -10.34 -13.43
N TYR A 267 -15.96 -9.58 -13.74
CA TYR A 267 -15.64 -8.33 -13.04
C TYR A 267 -16.86 -7.40 -12.91
N GLY A 268 -17.20 -7.05 -11.66
CA GLY A 268 -18.37 -6.24 -11.32
C GLY A 268 -19.66 -7.02 -11.10
N GLN A 269 -19.65 -8.35 -11.19
CA GLN A 269 -20.84 -9.16 -10.91
C GLN A 269 -21.09 -9.25 -9.40
N LEU A 270 -22.33 -8.97 -8.99
CA LEU A 270 -22.80 -9.15 -7.62
C LEU A 270 -23.05 -10.63 -7.31
N VAL A 271 -22.53 -11.13 -6.19
CA VAL A 271 -22.61 -12.54 -5.76
C VAL A 271 -22.77 -12.63 -4.23
N SER A 272 -23.34 -13.72 -3.74
CA SER A 272 -23.39 -13.99 -2.29
C SER A 272 -21.99 -14.15 -1.72
N TRP A 273 -21.83 -13.86 -0.43
CA TRP A 273 -20.57 -14.08 0.27
C TRP A 273 -20.24 -15.57 0.32
N ASP A 274 -19.00 -15.89 -0.06
CA ASP A 274 -18.38 -17.21 0.05
C ASP A 274 -17.04 -17.03 0.78
N GLU A 275 -16.84 -17.76 1.88
CA GLU A 275 -15.69 -17.61 2.75
C GLU A 275 -14.37 -17.75 1.99
N LYS A 276 -14.24 -18.81 1.19
CA LYS A 276 -12.99 -19.14 0.51
C LYS A 276 -12.67 -18.13 -0.58
N ALA A 277 -13.67 -17.70 -1.36
CA ALA A 277 -13.49 -16.68 -2.38
C ALA A 277 -13.20 -15.30 -1.77
N ALA A 278 -13.87 -14.94 -0.66
CA ALA A 278 -13.66 -13.66 0.00
C ALA A 278 -12.27 -13.57 0.65
N HIS A 279 -11.79 -14.65 1.29
CA HIS A 279 -10.47 -14.69 1.90
C HIS A 279 -9.33 -14.68 0.88
N ARG A 280 -9.56 -15.18 -0.34
CA ARG A 280 -8.63 -15.06 -1.47
C ARG A 280 -8.74 -13.74 -2.24
N MET A 281 -9.70 -12.88 -1.88
CA MET A 281 -10.00 -11.63 -2.61
C MET A 281 -10.49 -11.83 -4.05
N ASP A 282 -11.00 -13.02 -4.39
CA ASP A 282 -11.68 -13.27 -5.66
C ASP A 282 -12.99 -12.46 -5.74
N ILE A 283 -13.63 -12.31 -4.57
CA ILE A 283 -14.77 -11.44 -4.34
C ILE A 283 -14.44 -10.47 -3.20
N ILE A 284 -14.97 -9.25 -3.27
CA ILE A 284 -14.82 -8.24 -2.22
C ILE A 284 -16.20 -7.79 -1.77
N GLY A 285 -16.41 -7.67 -0.46
CA GLY A 285 -17.64 -7.12 0.12
C GLY A 285 -18.07 -5.82 -0.55
N PHE A 286 -19.37 -5.72 -0.87
CA PHE A 286 -19.93 -4.60 -1.64
C PHE A 286 -19.48 -3.20 -1.14
N PRO A 287 -19.46 -2.91 0.18
CA PRO A 287 -19.08 -1.58 0.65
C PRO A 287 -17.67 -1.14 0.24
N LYS A 288 -16.73 -2.08 0.19
CA LYS A 288 -15.36 -1.81 -0.24
C LYS A 288 -15.21 -1.88 -1.76
N ALA A 289 -15.85 -2.85 -2.40
CA ALA A 289 -15.86 -2.96 -3.85
C ALA A 289 -16.42 -1.68 -4.50
N LEU A 290 -17.50 -1.11 -3.96
CA LEU A 290 -18.07 0.16 -4.42
C LEU A 290 -17.02 1.28 -4.48
N LEU A 291 -16.16 1.39 -3.47
CA LEU A 291 -15.09 2.37 -3.45
C LEU A 291 -14.03 2.12 -4.52
N VAL A 292 -13.69 0.85 -4.80
CA VAL A 292 -12.78 0.48 -5.90
C VAL A 292 -13.34 0.96 -7.24
N PHE A 293 -14.61 0.68 -7.52
CA PHE A 293 -15.27 1.14 -8.75
C PHE A 293 -15.37 2.68 -8.80
N GLN A 294 -15.63 3.34 -7.67
CA GLN A 294 -15.59 4.81 -7.60
C GLN A 294 -14.20 5.37 -7.89
N ALA A 295 -13.14 4.76 -7.36
CA ALA A 295 -11.76 5.18 -7.64
C ALA A 295 -11.41 5.06 -9.13
N GLN A 296 -11.80 3.95 -9.75
CA GLN A 296 -11.62 3.71 -11.19
C GLN A 296 -12.40 4.72 -12.05
N MET A 297 -13.60 5.10 -11.62
CA MET A 297 -14.36 6.16 -12.30
C MET A 297 -13.70 7.53 -12.13
N VAL A 298 -13.21 7.85 -10.92
CA VAL A 298 -12.51 9.12 -10.64
C VAL A 298 -11.28 9.27 -11.53
N ILE A 299 -10.43 8.24 -11.62
CA ILE A 299 -9.22 8.29 -12.45
C ILE A 299 -9.56 8.34 -13.94
N SER A 300 -10.52 7.54 -14.43
CA SER A 300 -10.88 7.55 -15.86
C SER A 300 -11.47 8.90 -16.30
N ASN A 301 -12.30 9.52 -15.48
CA ASN A 301 -12.85 10.85 -15.74
C ASN A 301 -11.76 11.93 -15.72
N PHE A 302 -10.85 11.88 -14.74
CA PHE A 302 -9.69 12.77 -14.68
C PHE A 302 -8.85 12.68 -15.96
N LEU A 303 -8.47 11.46 -16.36
CA LEU A 303 -7.68 11.22 -17.56
C LEU A 303 -8.40 11.69 -18.83
N LEU A 304 -9.71 11.46 -18.94
CA LEU A 304 -10.53 11.93 -20.06
C LEU A 304 -10.52 13.46 -20.17
N LYS A 305 -10.73 14.17 -19.06
CA LYS A 305 -10.73 15.63 -19.04
C LYS A 305 -9.38 16.21 -19.43
N VAL A 306 -8.29 15.74 -18.79
CA VAL A 306 -6.94 16.21 -19.12
C VAL A 306 -6.60 15.91 -20.58
N SER A 307 -6.93 14.71 -21.05
CA SER A 307 -6.68 14.32 -22.45
C SER A 307 -7.45 15.19 -23.43
N THR A 308 -8.72 15.49 -23.12
CA THR A 308 -9.56 16.37 -23.96
C THR A 308 -9.00 17.79 -24.00
N THR A 309 -8.59 18.34 -22.85
CA THR A 309 -7.97 19.68 -22.77
C THR A 309 -6.69 19.75 -23.58
N LEU A 310 -5.84 18.72 -23.52
CA LEU A 310 -4.61 18.66 -24.31
C LEU A 310 -4.88 18.48 -25.81
N ALA A 311 -5.85 17.64 -26.18
CA ALA A 311 -6.27 17.43 -27.56
C ALA A 311 -6.86 18.70 -28.19
N GLN A 312 -7.63 19.51 -27.44
CA GLN A 312 -8.16 20.78 -27.94
C GLN A 312 -7.06 21.82 -28.25
N GLN A 313 -5.87 21.66 -27.68
CA GLN A 313 -4.72 22.55 -27.92
C GLN A 313 -3.89 22.10 -29.14
N THR A 314 -4.23 20.99 -29.80
CA THR A 314 -3.51 20.49 -30.98
C THR A 314 -3.98 21.21 -32.25
N ASN A 315 -3.56 22.45 -32.45
CA ASN A 315 -3.87 23.26 -33.64
C ASN A 315 -3.02 22.89 -34.89
N HIS A 316 -2.28 21.77 -34.88
CA HIS A 316 -1.33 21.43 -35.95
C HIS A 316 -1.64 20.06 -36.60
N PRO A 317 -1.86 20.02 -37.94
CA PRO A 317 -2.18 18.78 -38.66
C PRO A 317 -0.96 17.88 -38.99
N GLY A 318 0.20 18.10 -38.38
CA GLY A 318 1.47 17.49 -38.83
C GLY A 318 1.97 16.25 -38.09
N SER A 319 1.42 15.92 -36.92
CA SER A 319 1.85 14.76 -36.14
C SER A 319 0.63 14.10 -35.51
N SER A 320 0.14 13.05 -36.17
CA SER A 320 -0.89 12.16 -35.68
C SER A 320 -0.23 10.87 -35.22
N GLY A 321 -0.75 10.26 -34.16
CA GLY A 321 -0.23 9.00 -33.63
C GLY A 321 0.21 9.05 -32.18
N ARG A 322 0.75 7.91 -31.73
CA ARG A 322 1.17 7.62 -30.35
C ARG A 322 2.55 6.95 -30.26
N ALA A 323 3.29 6.88 -31.37
CA ALA A 323 4.53 6.10 -31.42
C ALA A 323 5.61 6.69 -30.49
N GLN A 324 5.74 8.01 -30.44
CA GLN A 324 6.66 8.67 -29.54
C GLN A 324 6.21 8.55 -28.08
N LEU A 325 4.90 8.61 -27.83
CA LEU A 325 4.35 8.37 -26.50
C LEU A 325 4.67 6.94 -26.01
N ASP A 326 4.50 5.93 -26.86
CA ASP A 326 4.80 4.54 -26.54
C ASP A 326 6.32 4.35 -26.25
N ILE A 327 7.20 5.03 -27.00
CA ILE A 327 8.66 5.04 -26.73
C ILE A 327 8.96 5.65 -25.36
N LEU A 328 8.30 6.74 -24.99
CA LEU A 328 8.47 7.37 -23.67
C LEU A 328 7.90 6.50 -22.53
N ALA A 329 6.83 5.74 -22.82
CA ALA A 329 6.20 4.84 -21.87
C ALA A 329 6.98 3.55 -21.61
N ALA A 330 7.78 3.09 -22.58
CA ALA A 330 8.56 1.86 -22.47
C ALA A 330 9.46 1.80 -21.21
N PRO A 331 10.28 2.83 -20.87
CA PRO A 331 11.05 2.85 -19.62
C PRO A 331 10.21 3.29 -18.40
N GLY A 332 8.89 3.45 -18.51
CA GLY A 332 8.04 3.94 -17.43
C GLY A 332 8.17 5.44 -17.16
N PHE A 333 8.53 6.24 -18.19
CA PHE A 333 8.74 7.69 -18.07
C PHE A 333 9.82 8.09 -17.04
N THR A 334 10.78 7.22 -16.77
CA THR A 334 11.92 7.53 -15.89
C THR A 334 12.87 8.49 -16.60
N THR A 335 12.83 9.76 -16.21
CA THR A 335 13.89 10.73 -16.55
C THR A 335 14.89 10.77 -15.41
N ASP A 336 16.11 10.30 -15.69
CA ASP A 336 17.34 10.43 -14.91
C ASP A 336 17.56 9.63 -13.61
N GLN A 337 18.85 9.31 -13.45
CA GLN A 337 19.56 8.62 -12.35
C GLN A 337 19.50 9.37 -11.01
N SER A 338 18.31 9.83 -10.60
CA SER A 338 18.17 10.36 -9.25
C SER A 338 18.42 9.24 -8.22
N TRP A 339 18.86 9.60 -7.03
CA TRP A 339 18.97 8.65 -5.91
C TRP A 339 17.66 7.88 -5.66
N ILE A 340 16.49 8.44 -6.01
CA ILE A 340 15.19 7.77 -5.93
C ILE A 340 15.05 6.68 -7.01
N ALA A 341 15.55 6.94 -8.23
CA ALA A 341 15.61 5.96 -9.31
C ALA A 341 16.56 4.78 -9.01
N GLN A 342 17.55 4.96 -8.13
CA GLN A 342 18.47 3.90 -7.71
C GLN A 342 17.88 2.94 -6.67
N TYR A 343 16.79 3.32 -5.99
CA TYR A 343 16.17 2.52 -4.92
C TYR A 343 14.81 1.92 -5.30
N ASP A 344 14.36 2.03 -6.55
CA ASP A 344 13.07 1.49 -6.99
C ASP A 344 11.91 1.90 -6.05
N LEU A 345 11.95 3.13 -5.52
CA LEU A 345 10.79 3.76 -4.89
C LEU A 345 9.82 4.18 -5.99
N HIS A 346 9.38 3.18 -6.73
CA HIS A 346 8.54 3.29 -7.88
C HIS A 346 7.15 3.69 -7.42
N SER A 347 6.65 4.77 -8.00
CA SER A 347 5.23 5.07 -8.04
C SER A 347 4.53 3.90 -8.72
N LEU A 348 4.09 2.88 -7.94
CA LEU A 348 3.50 1.63 -8.47
C LEU A 348 2.35 1.86 -9.46
N HIS A 349 1.67 3.00 -9.37
CA HIS A 349 0.63 3.45 -10.28
C HIS A 349 1.13 3.84 -11.70
N CYS A 350 2.43 4.05 -11.87
CA CYS A 350 3.11 4.35 -13.13
C CYS A 350 3.56 3.08 -13.88
N PHE A 351 3.42 1.91 -13.25
CA PHE A 351 3.78 0.62 -13.82
C PHE A 351 2.55 -0.14 -14.25
N LYS A 352 2.71 -1.07 -15.19
CA LYS A 352 1.63 -2.02 -15.50
C LYS A 352 1.33 -2.84 -14.23
N PRO A 353 0.07 -3.25 -13.98
CA PRO A 353 -0.22 -4.18 -12.90
C PRO A 353 0.70 -5.39 -13.00
N SER A 354 1.43 -5.67 -11.93
CA SER A 354 2.55 -6.62 -11.96
C SER A 354 2.06 -8.01 -12.35
N THR A 355 2.68 -8.57 -13.37
CA THR A 355 2.73 -10.02 -13.55
C THR A 355 3.92 -10.51 -12.74
N LEU A 356 3.70 -11.53 -11.92
CA LEU A 356 4.77 -12.10 -11.10
C LEU A 356 5.77 -12.84 -12.00
N ASP A 357 6.93 -12.24 -12.22
CA ASP A 357 8.07 -12.88 -12.88
C ASP A 357 9.13 -13.26 -11.83
N TRP A 358 9.20 -14.56 -11.55
CA TRP A 358 10.15 -15.07 -10.57
C TRP A 358 11.61 -14.87 -10.97
N ASN A 359 11.94 -14.79 -12.27
CA ASN A 359 13.32 -14.55 -12.69
C ASN A 359 13.76 -13.13 -12.37
N GLU A 360 12.91 -12.14 -12.69
CA GLU A 360 13.15 -10.73 -12.34
C GLU A 360 13.27 -10.54 -10.82
N VAL A 361 12.41 -11.21 -10.05
CA VAL A 361 12.47 -11.20 -8.59
C VAL A 361 13.79 -11.80 -8.09
N ILE A 362 14.24 -12.94 -8.63
CA ILE A 362 15.52 -13.56 -8.26
C ILE A 362 16.69 -12.63 -8.60
N GLU A 363 16.73 -12.06 -9.80
CA GLU A 363 17.79 -11.14 -10.22
C GLU A 363 17.87 -9.93 -9.26
N THR A 364 16.72 -9.33 -8.94
CA THR A 364 16.63 -8.20 -8.01
C THR A 364 17.13 -8.56 -6.62
N LEU A 365 16.69 -9.69 -6.07
CA LEU A 365 17.07 -10.13 -4.72
C LEU A 365 18.52 -10.59 -4.64
N THR A 366 19.05 -11.19 -5.70
CA THR A 366 20.47 -11.57 -5.82
C THR A 366 21.36 -10.33 -5.85
N SER A 367 20.96 -9.28 -6.57
CA SER A 367 21.65 -7.99 -6.53
C SER A 367 21.68 -7.39 -5.10
N ARG A 368 20.55 -7.47 -4.37
CA ARG A 368 20.49 -7.05 -2.95
C ARG A 368 21.38 -7.91 -2.04
N LEU A 369 21.50 -9.20 -2.32
CA LEU A 369 22.40 -10.12 -1.61
C LEU A 369 23.87 -9.75 -1.86
N HIS A 370 24.29 -9.56 -3.11
CA HIS A 370 25.66 -9.14 -3.42
C HIS A 370 26.01 -7.80 -2.73
N SER A 371 25.08 -6.83 -2.75
CA SER A 371 25.25 -5.57 -2.01
C SER A 371 25.43 -5.79 -0.49
N ALA A 372 24.75 -6.77 0.09
CA ALA A 372 24.91 -7.11 1.50
C ALA A 372 26.23 -7.84 1.79
N GLU A 373 26.72 -8.66 0.84
CA GLU A 373 28.03 -9.31 0.90
C GLU A 373 29.16 -8.29 0.87
N ASP A 374 29.12 -7.35 -0.07
CA ASP A 374 30.10 -6.26 -0.18
C ASP A 374 30.11 -5.39 1.08
N GLN A 375 28.94 -5.02 1.58
CA GLN A 375 28.84 -4.24 2.82
C GLN A 375 29.43 -4.99 4.01
N ASN A 376 29.13 -6.28 4.16
CA ASN A 376 29.66 -7.08 5.25
C ASN A 376 31.18 -7.28 5.13
N TRP A 377 31.69 -7.46 3.90
CA TRP A 377 33.12 -7.55 3.63
C TRP A 377 33.84 -6.27 4.05
N LEU A 378 33.40 -5.10 3.55
CA LEU A 378 33.96 -3.79 3.94
C LEU A 378 33.92 -3.60 5.45
N PHE A 379 32.81 -3.96 6.10
CA PHE A 379 32.68 -3.86 7.54
C PHE A 379 33.69 -4.72 8.32
N GLN A 380 34.12 -5.86 7.76
CA GLN A 380 35.10 -6.76 8.36
C GLN A 380 36.56 -6.39 8.01
N THR A 381 36.79 -5.79 6.83
CA THR A 381 38.15 -5.60 6.29
C THR A 381 38.63 -4.16 6.27
N ASP A 382 37.74 -3.17 6.31
CA ASP A 382 38.06 -1.75 6.25
C ASP A 382 37.78 -1.05 7.62
N PRO A 383 38.84 -0.74 8.40
CA PRO A 383 38.70 -0.04 9.67
C PRO A 383 38.07 1.35 9.55
N GLU A 384 38.23 2.03 8.41
CA GLU A 384 37.63 3.34 8.19
C GLU A 384 36.11 3.20 7.98
N PHE A 385 35.68 2.26 7.14
CA PHE A 385 34.26 1.96 6.94
C PHE A 385 33.57 1.56 8.25
N LEU A 386 34.22 0.72 9.07
CA LEU A 386 33.74 0.36 10.41
C LEU A 386 33.59 1.60 11.31
N ARG A 387 34.61 2.45 11.35
CA ARG A 387 34.60 3.68 12.17
C ARG A 387 33.48 4.63 11.72
N GLN A 388 33.35 4.85 10.42
CA GLN A 388 32.29 5.68 9.84
C GLN A 388 30.89 5.13 10.18
N SER A 389 30.70 3.81 10.12
CA SER A 389 29.42 3.15 10.45
C SER A 389 29.05 3.32 11.92
N ILE A 390 30.02 3.20 12.84
CA ILE A 390 29.80 3.39 14.28
C ILE A 390 29.60 4.88 14.61
N SER A 391 30.31 5.78 13.91
CA SER A 391 30.20 7.23 14.14
C SER A 391 28.91 7.85 13.63
N GLN A 392 28.07 7.12 12.88
CA GLN A 392 26.76 7.62 12.43
C GLN A 392 25.86 8.09 13.58
N PHE A 393 26.08 7.54 14.78
CA PHE A 393 25.35 7.89 16.00
C PHE A 393 25.89 9.14 16.71
N GLU A 394 27.11 9.58 16.39
CA GLU A 394 27.79 10.65 17.12
C GLU A 394 27.16 12.01 16.84
N GLY A 395 26.63 12.63 17.91
CA GLY A 395 25.95 13.93 17.90
C GLY A 395 24.52 13.90 17.36
N ALA A 396 23.89 12.73 17.30
CA ALA A 396 22.43 12.61 17.24
C ALA A 396 21.77 13.44 18.35
N ALA A 397 20.58 13.98 18.10
CA ALA A 397 19.83 14.76 19.10
C ALA A 397 19.64 14.00 20.42
N VAL A 398 19.45 12.69 20.30
CA VAL A 398 19.12 11.75 21.36
C VAL A 398 20.35 11.23 22.11
N HIS A 399 21.55 11.42 21.56
CA HIS A 399 22.79 10.94 22.18
C HIS A 399 23.01 11.57 23.56
N GLY A 400 22.53 12.80 23.80
CA GLY A 400 22.61 13.45 25.11
C GLY A 400 21.60 12.94 26.14
N HIS A 401 20.57 12.21 25.72
CA HIS A 401 19.45 11.76 26.56
C HIS A 401 19.47 10.26 26.86
N LEU A 402 20.37 9.50 26.22
CA LEU A 402 20.46 8.05 26.40
C LEU A 402 21.47 7.69 27.48
N SER A 403 21.16 6.64 28.24
CA SER A 403 22.10 6.11 29.22
C SER A 403 23.35 5.53 28.52
N PRO A 404 24.51 5.45 29.20
CA PRO A 404 25.69 4.78 28.65
C PRO A 404 25.42 3.33 28.20
N GLU A 405 24.49 2.63 28.89
CA GLU A 405 24.10 1.27 28.52
C GLU A 405 23.32 1.23 27.20
N ASP A 406 22.40 2.17 27.01
CA ASP A 406 21.60 2.26 25.78
C ASP A 406 22.46 2.65 24.58
N ILE A 407 23.42 3.55 24.77
CA ILE A 407 24.42 3.89 23.75
C ILE A 407 25.22 2.64 23.35
N ARG A 408 25.62 1.81 24.32
CA ARG A 408 26.32 0.55 24.06
C ARG A 408 25.44 -0.44 23.29
N LYS A 409 24.16 -0.56 23.64
CA LYS A 409 23.19 -1.41 22.91
C LYS A 409 23.02 -0.94 21.47
N CYS A 410 22.82 0.36 21.24
CA CYS A 410 22.71 0.93 19.89
C CYS A 410 23.96 0.67 19.04
N ARG A 411 25.16 0.83 19.62
CA ARG A 411 26.42 0.51 18.93
C ARG A 411 26.52 -0.97 18.57
N LEU A 412 26.14 -1.87 19.48
CA LEU A 412 26.12 -3.31 19.20
C LEU A 412 25.17 -3.65 18.05
N GLU A 413 23.98 -3.08 18.02
CA GLU A 413 23.02 -3.25 16.93
C GLU A 413 23.58 -2.78 15.59
N LEU A 414 24.24 -1.61 15.56
CA LEU A 414 24.92 -1.10 14.35
C LEU A 414 26.01 -2.06 13.86
N VAL A 415 26.78 -2.65 14.77
CA VAL A 415 27.85 -3.60 14.44
C VAL A 415 27.30 -4.93 13.92
N MET A 416 26.20 -5.42 14.49
CA MET A 416 25.59 -6.68 14.07
C MET A 416 24.77 -6.55 12.78
N ARG A 417 24.41 -5.32 12.39
CA ARG A 417 23.50 -5.06 11.27
C ARG A 417 23.97 -5.61 9.92
N PRO A 418 25.23 -5.44 9.47
CA PRO A 418 25.69 -5.98 8.18
C PRO A 418 25.60 -7.51 8.13
N SER A 419 26.09 -8.21 9.16
CA SER A 419 26.02 -9.66 9.28
C SER A 419 24.57 -10.16 9.27
N ASN A 420 23.69 -9.51 10.03
CA ASN A 420 22.28 -9.87 10.09
C ASN A 420 21.57 -9.61 8.75
N ARG A 421 21.90 -8.51 8.06
CA ARG A 421 21.39 -8.19 6.73
C ARG A 421 21.80 -9.27 5.72
N LEU A 422 23.08 -9.64 5.69
CA LEU A 422 23.58 -10.70 4.83
C LEU A 422 22.84 -12.03 5.04
N HIS A 423 22.71 -12.46 6.30
CA HIS A 423 22.02 -13.72 6.61
C HIS A 423 20.55 -13.72 6.13
N ARG A 424 19.82 -12.62 6.33
CA ARG A 424 18.42 -12.50 5.88
C ARG A 424 18.29 -12.53 4.36
N TRP A 425 19.13 -11.80 3.62
CA TRP A 425 19.09 -11.85 2.16
C TRP A 425 19.44 -13.24 1.61
N LYS A 426 20.39 -13.96 2.22
CA LYS A 426 20.68 -15.35 1.85
C LYS A 426 19.47 -16.25 2.01
N ASN A 427 18.74 -16.12 3.12
CA ASN A 427 17.53 -16.90 3.35
C ASN A 427 16.44 -16.54 2.32
N ILE A 428 16.20 -15.25 2.07
CA ILE A 428 15.19 -14.77 1.12
C ILE A 428 15.49 -15.28 -0.30
N VAL A 429 16.72 -15.15 -0.80
CA VAL A 429 17.10 -15.64 -2.12
C VAL A 429 16.86 -17.15 -2.22
N GLY A 430 17.28 -17.91 -1.20
CA GLY A 430 17.04 -19.35 -1.17
C GLY A 430 15.56 -19.74 -1.16
N GLU A 431 14.69 -18.97 -0.52
CA GLU A 431 13.23 -19.20 -0.57
C GLU A 431 12.65 -18.86 -1.95
N VAL A 432 13.09 -17.79 -2.59
CA VAL A 432 12.59 -17.44 -3.94
C VAL A 432 13.06 -18.46 -4.99
N GLU A 433 14.28 -18.97 -4.89
CA GLU A 433 14.73 -20.07 -5.75
C GLU A 433 13.86 -21.33 -5.60
N ARG A 434 13.49 -21.67 -4.36
CA ARG A 434 12.51 -22.75 -4.09
C ARG A 434 11.15 -22.43 -4.69
N MET A 435 10.71 -21.18 -4.57
CA MET A 435 9.43 -20.71 -5.10
C MET A 435 9.38 -20.82 -6.63
N LEU A 436 10.46 -20.51 -7.34
CA LEU A 436 10.56 -20.70 -8.79
C LEU A 436 10.35 -22.16 -9.19
N VAL A 437 10.95 -23.11 -8.45
CA VAL A 437 10.79 -24.55 -8.71
C VAL A 437 9.33 -24.97 -8.52
N VAL A 438 8.71 -24.57 -7.42
CA VAL A 438 7.30 -24.87 -7.14
C VAL A 438 6.36 -24.20 -8.14
N SER A 439 6.67 -22.97 -8.58
CA SER A 439 5.91 -22.24 -9.58
C SER A 439 5.91 -22.93 -10.93
N LYS A 440 7.07 -23.42 -11.39
CA LYS A 440 7.17 -24.19 -12.64
C LYS A 440 6.37 -25.49 -12.58
N ALA A 441 6.39 -26.17 -11.43
CA ALA A 441 5.59 -27.38 -11.24
C ALA A 441 4.07 -27.12 -11.19
N ALA A 442 3.67 -25.93 -10.78
CA ALA A 442 2.27 -25.48 -10.71
C ALA A 442 1.78 -24.78 -12.00
N GLU A 443 2.64 -24.63 -13.00
CA GLU A 443 2.32 -23.89 -14.23
C GLU A 443 1.10 -24.50 -14.94
N GLY A 444 0.18 -23.64 -15.40
CA GLY A 444 -1.08 -24.05 -16.03
C GLY A 444 -2.18 -24.54 -15.07
N THR A 445 -1.88 -24.79 -13.80
CA THR A 445 -2.92 -25.14 -12.79
C THR A 445 -3.51 -23.92 -12.09
N ILE A 446 -2.78 -22.81 -12.08
CA ILE A 446 -3.19 -21.55 -11.44
C ILE A 446 -4.17 -20.84 -12.37
N THR A 447 -5.42 -20.68 -11.93
CA THR A 447 -6.48 -19.99 -12.68
C THR A 447 -7.23 -19.00 -11.78
N PRO A 448 -7.58 -17.79 -12.27
CA PRO A 448 -8.30 -16.80 -11.47
C PRO A 448 -9.64 -17.32 -10.93
N GLY A 449 -9.93 -17.05 -9.65
CA GLY A 449 -11.16 -17.51 -8.99
C GLY A 449 -11.09 -18.90 -8.38
N ASN A 450 -10.01 -19.65 -8.62
CA ASN A 450 -9.79 -20.98 -8.06
C ASN A 450 -8.71 -20.93 -6.96
N PRO A 451 -8.78 -21.82 -5.96
CA PRO A 451 -7.73 -21.91 -4.96
C PRO A 451 -6.39 -22.27 -5.59
N LEU A 452 -5.31 -21.74 -5.00
CA LEU A 452 -3.95 -22.08 -5.41
C LEU A 452 -3.63 -23.55 -5.09
N PRO A 453 -2.76 -24.21 -5.86
CA PRO A 453 -2.25 -25.53 -5.49
C PRO A 453 -1.59 -25.47 -4.11
N ARG A 454 -1.91 -26.40 -3.22
CA ARG A 454 -1.48 -26.37 -1.80
C ARG A 454 0.03 -26.17 -1.61
N MET A 455 0.86 -26.82 -2.42
CA MET A 455 2.32 -26.66 -2.34
C MET A 455 2.77 -25.26 -2.74
N TYR A 456 2.14 -24.70 -3.77
CA TYR A 456 2.40 -23.34 -4.24
C TYR A 456 1.96 -22.30 -3.21
N GLU A 457 0.76 -22.46 -2.65
CA GLU A 457 0.24 -21.61 -1.58
C GLU A 457 1.16 -21.65 -0.34
N THR A 458 1.58 -22.83 0.10
CA THR A 458 2.47 -22.98 1.26
C THR A 458 3.82 -22.29 1.03
N ALA A 459 4.42 -22.47 -0.16
CA ALA A 459 5.68 -21.84 -0.50
C ALA A 459 5.55 -20.30 -0.57
N LEU A 460 4.45 -19.79 -1.11
CA LEU A 460 4.15 -18.35 -1.11
C LEU A 460 4.00 -17.79 0.29
N SER A 461 3.27 -18.47 1.18
CA SER A 461 3.10 -18.02 2.57
C SER A 461 4.44 -17.96 3.30
N CYS A 462 5.31 -18.96 3.14
CA CYS A 462 6.65 -18.92 3.72
C CYS A 462 7.45 -17.73 3.18
N LEU A 463 7.42 -17.48 1.87
CA LEU A 463 8.11 -16.34 1.29
C LEU A 463 7.54 -15.00 1.80
N GLU A 464 6.22 -14.87 1.91
CA GLU A 464 5.57 -13.68 2.47
C GLU A 464 6.04 -13.41 3.90
N ASP A 465 6.15 -14.44 4.74
CA ASP A 465 6.64 -14.32 6.11
C ASP A 465 8.08 -13.75 6.15
N PHE A 466 8.98 -14.29 5.33
CA PHE A 466 10.37 -13.79 5.24
C PHE A 466 10.43 -12.34 4.75
N LEU A 467 9.65 -11.99 3.72
CA LEU A 467 9.58 -10.63 3.19
C LEU A 467 8.97 -9.65 4.20
N THR A 468 7.97 -10.08 4.97
CA THR A 468 7.32 -9.26 6.00
C THR A 468 8.27 -8.97 7.16
N VAL A 469 9.05 -9.97 7.59
CA VAL A 469 10.08 -9.80 8.62
C VAL A 469 11.19 -8.87 8.14
N GLU A 470 11.67 -9.01 6.90
CA GLU A 470 12.69 -8.13 6.33
C GLU A 470 12.17 -6.70 6.17
N TYR A 471 10.97 -6.51 5.64
CA TYR A 471 10.34 -5.19 5.52
C TYR A 471 10.24 -4.50 6.89
N SER A 472 9.69 -5.20 7.89
CA SER A 472 9.58 -4.67 9.25
C SER A 472 10.94 -4.32 9.85
N THR A 473 11.96 -5.14 9.58
CA THR A 473 13.34 -4.89 10.01
C THR A 473 13.94 -3.67 9.34
N GLN A 474 13.72 -3.50 8.03
CA GLN A 474 14.16 -2.31 7.30
C GLN A 474 13.46 -1.04 7.79
N CYS A 475 12.16 -1.09 8.07
CA CYS A 475 11.44 0.03 8.68
C CYS A 475 12.04 0.42 10.04
N LYS A 476 12.35 -0.55 10.91
CA LYS A 476 13.03 -0.30 12.20
C LYS A 476 14.40 0.33 12.00
N HIS A 477 15.17 -0.16 11.05
CA HIS A 477 16.48 0.40 10.74
C HIS A 477 16.39 1.82 10.18
N LEU A 478 15.40 2.12 9.34
CA LEU A 478 15.17 3.46 8.82
C LEU A 478 14.75 4.41 9.93
N TYR A 479 13.81 4.00 10.78
CA TYR A 479 13.42 4.75 11.97
C TYR A 479 14.63 5.06 12.84
N LEU A 480 15.43 4.04 13.14
CA LEU A 480 16.65 4.20 13.94
C LEU A 480 17.65 5.14 13.24
N ALA A 481 17.85 5.02 11.93
CA ALA A 481 18.73 5.91 11.17
C ALA A 481 18.26 7.38 11.21
N CYS A 482 16.95 7.63 11.06
CA CYS A 482 16.37 8.96 11.19
C CYS A 482 16.53 9.50 12.62
N TYR A 483 16.21 8.68 13.62
CA TYR A 483 16.31 9.01 15.04
C TYR A 483 17.76 9.34 15.47
N MET A 484 18.73 8.64 14.88
CA MET A 484 20.15 8.79 15.16
C MET A 484 20.86 9.83 14.28
N SER A 485 20.17 10.46 13.32
CA SER A 485 20.80 11.38 12.38
C SER A 485 20.74 12.84 12.87
N LYS A 486 21.89 13.53 12.80
CA LYS A 486 22.00 14.98 13.01
C LYS A 486 21.06 15.79 12.12
N ALA A 487 20.83 15.33 10.88
CA ALA A 487 20.01 16.04 9.90
C ALA A 487 18.54 16.13 10.34
N PHE A 488 18.07 15.17 11.13
CA PHE A 488 16.70 15.14 11.65
C PHE A 488 16.60 15.72 13.07
N LYS A 489 17.69 16.27 13.62
CA LYS A 489 17.69 16.88 14.96
C LYS A 489 16.56 17.88 15.16
N TRP A 490 16.31 18.74 14.16
CA TRP A 490 15.23 19.73 14.21
C TRP A 490 13.82 19.13 14.29
N TYR A 491 13.62 17.96 13.68
CA TYR A 491 12.32 17.27 13.70
C TYR A 491 12.00 16.72 15.10
N PHE A 492 13.02 16.25 15.83
CA PHE A 492 12.87 15.68 17.16
C PHE A 492 13.13 16.66 18.31
N SER A 493 13.71 17.83 18.04
CA SER A 493 14.04 18.83 19.06
C SER A 493 12.98 19.91 19.25
N LYS A 494 11.90 19.95 18.45
CA LYS A 494 10.78 20.87 18.71
C LYS A 494 9.82 20.28 19.74
N GLY A 495 10.29 20.32 20.97
CA GLY A 495 9.48 20.31 22.20
C GLY A 495 9.75 21.53 23.08
N ASP A 496 10.36 22.59 22.52
CA ASP A 496 10.56 23.91 23.16
C ASP A 496 9.77 24.99 22.39
#